data_AF-N4WSQ4-F1
#
_entry.id   AF-N4WSQ4-F1
#
_cell.length_a   1.000
_cell.length_b   1.000
_cell.length_c   1.000
_cell.angle_alpha   90.00
_cell.angle_beta   90.00
_cell.angle_gamma   90.00
#
_symmetry.space_group_name_H-M   'P 1'
#
loop_
_entity.id
_entity.type
_entity.pdbx_description
1 polymer ?
#
loop_
_entity_poly.entity_id
_entity_poly.type
_entity_poly.pdbx_seq_one_letter_code
_entity_poly.pdbx_strand_id
1 'polypeptide(L)'
;MTKQSLIETFIDLVKINSETKHERKIADHLINLFFELGLEVTEDEIGETTDHEAGNLIVRYPANQPDKPAIFFTAHMDTVTPGIEIQPEVKTDYIYSDGTTILGADDKAGVAAMIEAIKQLSSMSLTHGDIYFVITTGEESGLIGSKYFSIERLPVSYGYALDSDGDVGHIVTTAPAQRKIFATITGKSAHAGVQPEKGVSAISITQRPLPK
;
A
#
# COMPACT_ATOMS: atom_id res chain seq x y z
N MET A 1 15.10 -20.94 3.00
CA MET A 1 14.04 -20.53 2.07
C MET A 1 13.67 -21.65 1.11
N THR A 2 12.42 -22.14 1.13
CA THR A 2 11.88 -22.87 -0.03
C THR A 2 11.00 -21.88 -0.80
N LYS A 3 11.15 -21.83 -2.13
CA LYS A 3 10.26 -21.05 -3.01
C LYS A 3 8.78 -21.33 -2.70
N GLN A 4 8.48 -22.55 -2.26
CA GLN A 4 7.16 -23.02 -1.88
C GLN A 4 6.53 -22.28 -0.68
N SER A 5 7.27 -22.08 0.42
CA SER A 5 6.75 -21.40 1.63
C SER A 5 6.34 -19.95 1.36
N LEU A 6 7.12 -19.24 0.54
CA LEU A 6 6.80 -17.88 0.13
C LEU A 6 5.55 -17.84 -0.74
N ILE A 7 5.43 -18.76 -1.71
CA ILE A 7 4.24 -18.85 -2.56
C ILE A 7 3.00 -19.16 -1.71
N GLU A 8 3.08 -20.10 -0.77
CA GLU A 8 1.96 -20.43 0.12
C GLU A 8 1.54 -19.22 0.97
N THR A 9 2.50 -18.53 1.59
CA THR A 9 2.24 -17.30 2.34
C THR A 9 1.54 -16.25 1.46
N PHE A 10 2.04 -16.02 0.25
CA PHE A 10 1.43 -15.09 -0.70
C PHE A 10 0.00 -15.48 -1.07
N ILE A 11 -0.23 -16.77 -1.38
CA ILE A 11 -1.56 -17.30 -1.75
C ILE A 11 -2.56 -17.13 -0.61
N ASP A 12 -2.13 -17.34 0.64
CA ASP A 12 -2.99 -17.16 1.80
C ASP A 12 -3.37 -15.69 2.00
N LEU A 13 -2.42 -14.77 1.83
CA LEU A 13 -2.67 -13.34 1.96
C LEU A 13 -3.64 -12.82 0.89
N VAL A 14 -3.46 -13.19 -0.39
CA VAL A 14 -4.32 -12.67 -1.48
C VAL A 14 -5.77 -13.13 -1.35
N LYS A 15 -6.01 -14.30 -0.74
CA LYS A 15 -7.36 -14.80 -0.48
C LYS A 15 -8.10 -14.05 0.63
N ILE A 16 -7.40 -13.29 1.46
CA ILE A 16 -8.03 -12.47 2.50
C ILE A 16 -8.49 -11.17 1.86
N ASN A 17 -9.80 -10.94 1.83
CA ASN A 17 -10.37 -9.70 1.31
C ASN A 17 -9.82 -8.50 2.09
N SER A 18 -9.26 -7.54 1.36
CA SER A 18 -8.70 -6.31 1.91
C SER A 18 -8.77 -5.18 0.89
N GLU A 19 -9.93 -5.02 0.24
CA GLU A 19 -10.16 -3.83 -0.56
C GLU A 19 -9.97 -2.58 0.32
N THR A 20 -9.41 -1.52 -0.25
CA THR A 20 -9.16 -0.27 0.48
C THR A 20 -10.41 0.20 1.21
N LYS A 21 -10.24 0.60 2.47
CA LYS A 21 -11.24 0.86 3.52
C LYS A 21 -11.76 -0.36 4.30
N HIS A 22 -11.53 -1.58 3.83
CA HIS A 22 -12.03 -2.82 4.43
C HIS A 22 -10.90 -3.75 4.91
N GLU A 23 -9.91 -3.18 5.60
CA GLU A 23 -8.65 -3.85 5.95
C GLU A 23 -8.72 -4.71 7.22
N ARG A 24 -9.80 -4.63 8.02
CA ARG A 24 -9.82 -5.25 9.36
C ARG A 24 -9.44 -6.73 9.36
N LYS A 25 -9.97 -7.49 8.39
CA LYS A 25 -9.71 -8.93 8.29
C LYS A 25 -8.24 -9.26 8.02
N ILE A 26 -7.58 -8.51 7.14
CA ILE A 26 -6.16 -8.72 6.85
C ILE A 26 -5.29 -8.22 8.01
N ALA A 27 -5.65 -7.08 8.63
CA ALA A 27 -4.95 -6.55 9.78
C ALA A 27 -4.96 -7.56 10.95
N ASP A 28 -6.13 -8.13 11.29
CA ASP A 28 -6.25 -9.13 12.35
C ASP A 28 -5.46 -10.40 12.04
N HIS A 29 -5.47 -10.85 10.78
CA HIS A 29 -4.66 -11.98 10.35
C HIS A 29 -3.16 -11.71 10.55
N LEU A 30 -2.69 -10.54 10.11
CA LEU A 30 -1.29 -10.14 10.24
C LEU A 30 -0.86 -9.98 11.70
N ILE A 31 -1.69 -9.34 12.54
CA ILE A 31 -1.44 -9.20 13.98
C ILE A 31 -1.24 -10.59 14.61
N ASN A 32 -2.17 -11.52 14.36
CA ASN A 32 -2.08 -12.88 14.89
C ASN A 32 -0.84 -13.61 14.37
N LEU A 33 -0.55 -13.49 13.08
CA LEU A 33 0.62 -14.11 12.45
C LEU A 33 1.93 -13.62 13.07
N PHE A 34 2.11 -12.31 13.24
CA PHE A 34 3.32 -11.76 13.85
C PHE A 34 3.42 -12.10 15.35
N PHE A 35 2.28 -12.14 16.05
CA PHE A 35 2.24 -12.62 17.44
C PHE A 35 2.70 -14.08 17.56
N GLU A 36 2.26 -14.97 16.65
CA GLU A 36 2.70 -16.37 16.60
C GLU A 36 4.20 -16.50 16.27
N LEU A 37 4.76 -15.54 15.52
CA LEU A 37 6.20 -15.44 15.29
C LEU A 37 6.97 -14.84 16.49
N GLY A 38 6.28 -14.55 17.60
CA GLY A 38 6.88 -14.02 18.83
C GLY A 38 7.27 -12.55 18.75
N LEU A 39 6.64 -11.78 17.85
CA LEU A 39 6.91 -10.36 17.66
C LEU A 39 5.85 -9.49 18.33
N GLU A 40 6.29 -8.31 18.76
CA GLU A 40 5.40 -7.26 19.24
C GLU A 40 4.84 -6.48 18.05
N VAL A 41 3.52 -6.37 18.00
CA VAL A 41 2.78 -5.61 16.98
C VAL A 41 2.05 -4.49 17.69
N THR A 42 2.20 -3.26 17.19
CA THR A 42 1.38 -2.12 17.57
C THR A 42 0.52 -1.73 16.39
N GLU A 43 -0.77 -1.53 16.59
CA GLU A 43 -1.66 -0.88 15.63
C GLU A 43 -1.81 0.60 16.04
N ASP A 44 -1.73 1.53 15.09
CA ASP A 44 -2.00 2.94 15.35
C ASP A 44 -3.49 3.29 15.23
N GLU A 45 -3.85 4.51 15.60
CA GLU A 45 -5.23 4.94 15.76
C GLU A 45 -5.83 5.53 14.46
N ILE A 46 -5.20 5.33 13.30
CA ILE A 46 -5.67 5.91 12.03
C ILE A 46 -7.02 5.33 11.61
N GLY A 47 -7.28 4.05 11.89
CA GLY A 47 -8.59 3.44 11.66
C GLY A 47 -9.73 4.10 12.47
N GLU A 48 -9.42 4.81 13.55
CA GLU A 48 -10.42 5.54 14.34
C GLU A 48 -10.71 6.95 13.78
N THR A 49 -9.82 7.49 12.95
CA THR A 49 -9.85 8.90 12.48
C THR A 49 -10.07 9.03 10.98
N THR A 50 -10.14 7.90 10.27
CA THR A 50 -10.34 7.82 8.83
C THR A 50 -11.53 6.92 8.50
N ASP A 51 -11.83 6.73 7.22
CA ASP A 51 -12.86 5.80 6.76
C ASP A 51 -12.31 4.39 6.48
N HIS A 52 -11.13 4.06 7.03
CA HIS A 52 -10.50 2.75 6.97
C HIS A 52 -10.78 1.94 8.23
N GLU A 53 -10.99 0.63 8.10
CA GLU A 53 -11.39 -0.23 9.23
C GLU A 53 -10.22 -0.64 10.15
N ALA A 54 -8.97 -0.36 9.76
CA ALA A 54 -7.77 -0.67 10.53
C ALA A 54 -6.77 0.49 10.49
N GLY A 55 -5.91 0.58 11.51
CA GLY A 55 -4.73 1.43 11.51
C GLY A 55 -3.54 0.80 10.79
N ASN A 56 -2.40 1.49 10.78
CA ASN A 56 -1.15 0.90 10.34
C ASN A 56 -0.62 -0.06 11.40
N LEU A 57 0.02 -1.15 10.96
CA LEU A 57 0.73 -2.07 11.84
C LEU A 57 2.21 -1.72 11.90
N ILE A 58 2.76 -1.61 13.09
CA ILE A 58 4.19 -1.47 13.36
C ILE A 58 4.66 -2.72 14.07
N VAL A 59 5.53 -3.49 13.41
CA VAL A 59 6.12 -4.72 13.94
C VAL A 59 7.59 -4.48 14.19
N ARG A 60 8.05 -4.73 15.41
CA ARG A 60 9.47 -4.62 15.76
C ARG A 60 10.11 -6.01 15.86
N TYR A 61 11.14 -6.23 15.04
CA TYR A 61 12.08 -7.33 15.22
C TYR A 61 13.31 -6.84 16.00
N PRO A 62 13.49 -7.27 17.26
CA PRO A 62 14.47 -6.67 18.16
C PRO A 62 15.91 -6.93 17.71
N ALA A 63 16.79 -5.94 17.88
CA ALA A 63 18.21 -6.07 17.63
C ALA A 63 18.84 -7.23 18.41
N ASN A 64 19.73 -7.99 17.77
CA ASN A 64 20.67 -8.86 18.48
C ASN A 64 22.07 -8.22 18.63
N GLN A 65 22.32 -7.11 17.93
CA GLN A 65 23.48 -6.26 18.11
C GLN A 65 23.06 -4.77 18.10
N PRO A 66 22.80 -4.16 19.26
CA PRO A 66 22.19 -2.83 19.36
C PRO A 66 23.03 -1.66 18.79
N ASP A 67 24.33 -1.84 18.56
CA ASP A 67 25.21 -0.85 17.92
C ASP A 67 25.04 -0.80 16.39
N LYS A 68 24.30 -1.74 15.80
CA LYS A 68 24.01 -1.74 14.37
C LYS A 68 22.85 -0.78 14.05
N PRO A 69 22.87 -0.15 12.86
CA PRO A 69 21.79 0.75 12.45
C PRO A 69 20.44 0.04 12.43
N ALA A 70 19.41 0.73 12.94
CA ALA A 70 18.03 0.32 12.78
C ALA A 70 17.50 0.72 11.39
N ILE A 71 16.71 -0.14 10.78
CA ILE A 71 16.11 0.07 9.45
C ILE A 71 14.62 -0.25 9.48
N PHE A 72 13.88 0.18 8.47
CA PHE A 72 12.51 -0.27 8.26
C PHE A 72 12.23 -0.75 6.84
N PHE A 73 11.22 -1.60 6.71
CA PHE A 73 10.58 -1.96 5.46
C PHE A 73 9.10 -1.61 5.53
N THR A 74 8.51 -1.14 4.43
CA THR A 74 7.08 -0.82 4.35
C THR A 74 6.41 -1.43 3.13
N ALA A 75 5.17 -1.86 3.32
CA ALA A 75 4.26 -2.40 2.32
C ALA A 75 2.83 -2.03 2.73
N HIS A 76 1.87 -2.11 1.82
CA HIS A 76 0.46 -1.85 2.16
C HIS A 76 -0.37 -3.14 2.17
N MET A 77 -1.40 -3.17 3.02
CA MET A 77 -2.28 -4.36 3.16
C MET A 77 -3.57 -4.23 2.34
N ASP A 78 -3.91 -3.02 1.93
CA ASP A 78 -5.09 -2.77 1.13
C ASP A 78 -4.87 -3.13 -0.35
N THR A 79 -5.96 -3.16 -1.10
CA THR A 79 -5.96 -3.47 -2.52
C THR A 79 -7.04 -2.66 -3.23
N VAL A 80 -6.89 -2.42 -4.53
CA VAL A 80 -7.96 -1.83 -5.34
C VAL A 80 -9.13 -2.81 -5.59
N THR A 81 -10.24 -2.26 -6.06
CA THR A 81 -11.38 -3.06 -6.53
C THR A 81 -11.16 -3.53 -7.98
N PRO A 82 -11.64 -4.73 -8.39
CA PRO A 82 -12.33 -5.75 -7.59
C PRO A 82 -11.37 -6.78 -6.96
N GLY A 83 -11.26 -6.79 -5.63
CA GLY A 83 -10.34 -7.60 -4.81
C GLY A 83 -11.03 -8.54 -3.80
N ILE A 84 -12.31 -8.84 -4.00
CA ILE A 84 -13.10 -9.74 -3.15
C ILE A 84 -13.06 -11.18 -3.68
N GLU A 85 -12.81 -12.14 -2.79
CA GLU A 85 -12.82 -13.59 -3.08
C GLU A 85 -11.84 -14.02 -4.19
N ILE A 86 -10.65 -13.40 -4.21
CA ILE A 86 -9.59 -13.68 -5.18
C ILE A 86 -9.30 -15.19 -5.25
N GLN A 87 -9.32 -15.74 -6.46
CA GLN A 87 -8.98 -17.13 -6.76
C GLN A 87 -7.61 -17.18 -7.44
N PRO A 88 -6.50 -17.33 -6.67
CA PRO A 88 -5.19 -17.37 -7.28
C PRO A 88 -4.87 -18.74 -7.88
N GLU A 89 -4.28 -18.74 -9.07
CA GLU A 89 -3.81 -19.92 -9.81
C GLU A 89 -2.30 -19.82 -10.02
N VAL A 90 -1.56 -20.80 -9.50
CA VAL A 90 -0.11 -20.92 -9.74
C VAL A 90 0.12 -21.62 -11.07
N LYS A 91 0.71 -20.91 -12.03
CA LYS A 91 1.21 -21.47 -13.30
C LYS A 91 2.73 -21.56 -13.23
N THR A 92 3.35 -22.04 -14.31
CA THR A 92 4.78 -22.38 -14.36
C THR A 92 5.69 -21.28 -13.79
N ASP A 93 5.51 -20.04 -14.25
CA ASP A 93 6.39 -18.92 -13.88
C ASP A 93 5.67 -17.77 -13.17
N TYR A 94 4.33 -17.80 -13.14
CA TYR A 94 3.50 -16.69 -12.67
C TYR A 94 2.33 -17.19 -11.84
N ILE A 95 1.89 -16.35 -10.91
CA ILE A 95 0.63 -16.52 -10.19
C ILE A 95 -0.37 -15.56 -10.83
N TYR A 96 -1.57 -16.06 -11.12
CA TYR A 96 -2.63 -15.29 -11.77
C TYR A 96 -3.88 -15.27 -10.90
N SER A 97 -4.75 -14.28 -11.07
CA SER A 97 -6.16 -14.44 -10.69
C SER A 97 -6.89 -15.26 -11.74
N ASP A 98 -8.13 -15.66 -11.46
CA ASP A 98 -9.02 -16.32 -12.41
C ASP A 98 -9.58 -15.39 -13.52
N GLY A 99 -9.19 -14.11 -13.51
CA GLY A 99 -9.63 -13.09 -14.45
C GLY A 99 -10.91 -12.34 -14.08
N THR A 100 -11.57 -12.71 -12.97
CA THR A 100 -12.75 -11.99 -12.45
C THR A 100 -12.38 -10.90 -11.43
N THR A 101 -11.19 -11.00 -10.86
CA THR A 101 -10.63 -10.13 -9.82
C THR A 101 -9.21 -9.69 -10.16
N ILE A 102 -8.70 -8.69 -9.45
CA ILE A 102 -7.24 -8.47 -9.37
C ILE A 102 -6.57 -9.66 -8.66
N LEU A 103 -5.24 -9.73 -8.71
CA LEU A 103 -4.50 -10.70 -7.90
C LEU A 103 -4.17 -10.18 -6.49
N GLY A 104 -4.03 -8.87 -6.32
CA GLY A 104 -3.52 -8.27 -5.08
C GLY A 104 -2.03 -8.54 -4.85
N ALA A 105 -1.25 -8.73 -5.92
CA ALA A 105 0.21 -8.80 -5.83
C ALA A 105 0.79 -7.48 -5.30
N ASP A 106 0.25 -6.38 -5.80
CA ASP A 106 0.31 -5.05 -5.23
C ASP A 106 -0.65 -4.97 -4.02
N ASP A 107 -0.17 -4.92 -2.76
CA ASP A 107 1.23 -5.09 -2.32
C ASP A 107 1.43 -6.27 -1.35
N LYS A 108 0.58 -7.30 -1.49
CA LYS A 108 0.72 -8.51 -0.69
C LYS A 108 1.97 -9.32 -1.03
N ALA A 109 2.61 -9.06 -2.18
CA ALA A 109 3.94 -9.60 -2.49
C ALA A 109 5.01 -9.02 -1.56
N GLY A 110 4.99 -7.70 -1.30
CA GLY A 110 5.86 -7.05 -0.33
C GLY A 110 5.62 -7.60 1.08
N VAL A 111 4.35 -7.71 1.50
CA VAL A 111 3.97 -8.28 2.80
C VAL A 111 4.44 -9.73 2.95
N ALA A 112 4.24 -10.58 1.93
CA ALA A 112 4.71 -11.97 1.94
C ALA A 112 6.24 -12.07 2.07
N ALA A 113 6.97 -11.21 1.36
CA ALA A 113 8.43 -11.15 1.44
C ALA A 113 8.92 -10.77 2.85
N MET A 114 8.26 -9.81 3.51
CA MET A 114 8.58 -9.44 4.90
C MET A 114 8.35 -10.59 5.88
N ILE A 115 7.21 -11.27 5.78
CA ILE A 115 6.88 -12.42 6.64
C ILE A 115 7.92 -13.52 6.49
N GLU A 116 8.31 -13.86 5.26
CA GLU A 116 9.33 -14.88 5.02
C GLU A 116 10.72 -14.41 5.50
N ALA A 117 11.07 -13.13 5.31
CA ALA A 117 12.32 -12.58 5.84
C ALA A 117 12.40 -12.71 7.37
N ILE A 118 11.31 -12.42 8.09
CA ILE A 118 11.22 -12.61 9.54
C ILE A 118 11.43 -14.09 9.93
N LYS A 119 10.76 -15.02 9.24
CA LYS A 119 10.92 -16.47 9.46
C LYS A 119 12.37 -16.93 9.22
N GLN A 120 13.06 -16.34 8.25
CA GLN A 120 14.47 -16.66 7.98
C GLN A 120 15.40 -16.04 9.03
N LEU A 121 15.18 -14.79 9.45
CA LEU A 121 15.98 -14.10 10.47
C LEU A 121 15.99 -14.84 11.81
N SER A 122 14.89 -15.50 12.18
CA SER A 122 14.85 -16.31 13.41
C SER A 122 15.65 -17.60 13.30
N SER A 123 15.82 -18.13 12.07
CA SER A 123 16.53 -19.39 11.80
C SER A 123 18.02 -19.21 11.49
N MET A 124 18.38 -18.08 10.86
CA MET A 124 19.73 -17.74 10.47
C MET A 124 20.25 -16.77 11.52
N SER A 125 21.22 -17.17 12.36
CA SER A 125 21.80 -16.32 13.40
C SER A 125 22.62 -15.15 12.83
N LEU A 126 21.97 -14.29 12.05
CA LEU A 126 22.53 -13.13 11.39
C LEU A 126 22.59 -11.98 12.38
N THR A 127 23.63 -11.17 12.28
CA THR A 127 23.80 -9.98 13.11
C THR A 127 23.00 -8.81 12.54
N HIS A 128 22.17 -8.17 13.36
CA HIS A 128 21.36 -7.02 12.94
C HIS A 128 21.00 -6.07 14.09
N GLY A 129 20.70 -4.82 13.72
CA GLY A 129 20.04 -3.84 14.60
C GLY A 129 18.55 -4.10 14.69
N ASP A 130 17.79 -3.13 15.19
CA ASP A 130 16.32 -3.21 15.17
C ASP A 130 15.83 -3.14 13.71
N ILE A 131 14.88 -4.02 13.37
CA ILE A 131 14.21 -3.99 12.06
C ILE A 131 12.74 -3.74 12.31
N TYR A 132 12.21 -2.69 11.70
CA TYR A 132 10.79 -2.36 11.76
C TYR A 132 10.11 -2.78 10.46
N PHE A 133 8.97 -3.45 10.57
CA PHE A 133 8.09 -3.72 9.44
C PHE A 133 6.83 -2.90 9.65
N VAL A 134 6.57 -1.98 8.73
CA VAL A 134 5.41 -1.10 8.76
C VAL A 134 4.45 -1.56 7.68
N ILE A 135 3.24 -1.94 8.06
CA ILE A 135 2.20 -2.32 7.10
C ILE A 135 1.11 -1.26 7.12
N THR A 136 1.00 -0.52 6.03
CA THR A 136 0.09 0.63 5.95
C THR A 136 -1.32 0.24 5.51
N THR A 137 -2.28 1.05 5.91
CA THR A 137 -3.66 1.05 5.41
C THR A 137 -3.86 2.19 4.39
N GLY A 138 -4.81 2.05 3.47
CA GLY A 138 -5.25 3.13 2.59
C GLY A 138 -4.17 3.74 1.71
N GLU A 139 -3.22 2.96 1.21
CA GLU A 139 -2.28 3.43 0.18
C GLU A 139 -3.08 3.83 -1.07
N GLU A 140 -3.99 2.94 -1.49
CA GLU A 140 -4.76 3.04 -2.74
C GLU A 140 -5.84 4.13 -2.69
N SER A 141 -6.20 4.58 -1.48
CA SER A 141 -7.13 5.71 -1.25
C SER A 141 -6.41 7.07 -1.16
N GLY A 142 -5.13 7.09 -1.55
CA GLY A 142 -4.31 8.29 -1.61
C GLY A 142 -3.42 8.43 -0.38
N LEU A 143 -2.69 7.38 -0.02
CA LEU A 143 -1.65 7.36 1.01
C LEU A 143 -2.17 7.72 2.40
N ILE A 144 -3.41 7.37 2.73
CA ILE A 144 -4.05 7.80 3.98
C ILE A 144 -3.27 7.30 5.20
N GLY A 145 -2.91 6.01 5.26
CA GLY A 145 -2.15 5.46 6.37
C GLY A 145 -0.81 6.15 6.57
N SER A 146 -0.03 6.33 5.50
CA SER A 146 1.30 6.97 5.60
C SER A 146 1.23 8.48 5.83
N LYS A 147 0.20 9.17 5.32
CA LYS A 147 -0.01 10.62 5.54
C LYS A 147 -0.23 10.98 7.00
N TYR A 148 -0.89 10.12 7.76
CA TYR A 148 -1.21 10.36 9.17
C TYR A 148 -0.32 9.56 10.13
N PHE A 149 0.66 8.81 9.62
CA PHE A 149 1.60 8.05 10.42
C PHE A 149 2.47 8.96 11.30
N SER A 150 2.60 8.60 12.58
CA SER A 150 3.49 9.31 13.51
C SER A 150 4.92 8.79 13.41
N ILE A 151 5.81 9.60 12.83
CA ILE A 151 7.23 9.25 12.64
C ILE A 151 7.97 8.95 13.96
N GLU A 152 7.49 9.48 15.10
CA GLU A 152 8.07 9.21 16.42
C GLU A 152 7.98 7.73 16.82
N ARG A 153 7.02 6.98 16.23
CA ARG A 153 6.87 5.53 16.43
C ARG A 153 7.91 4.72 15.65
N LEU A 154 8.72 5.36 14.80
CA LEU A 154 9.67 4.70 13.90
C LEU A 154 11.09 5.31 14.04
N PRO A 155 11.86 4.92 15.07
CA PRO A 155 13.17 5.51 15.39
C PRO A 155 14.29 4.97 14.48
N VAL A 156 14.17 5.20 13.17
CA VAL A 156 15.10 4.72 12.13
C VAL A 156 15.60 5.88 11.27
N SER A 157 16.77 5.72 10.66
CA SER A 157 17.35 6.76 9.78
C SER A 157 16.97 6.60 8.31
N TYR A 158 16.62 5.39 7.88
CA TYR A 158 16.25 5.06 6.50
C TYR A 158 15.51 3.73 6.44
N GLY A 159 14.90 3.44 5.29
CA GLY A 159 14.25 2.17 5.00
C GLY A 159 13.82 2.05 3.56
N TYR A 160 13.00 1.05 3.28
CA TYR A 160 12.66 0.64 1.93
C TYR A 160 11.17 0.31 1.80
N ALA A 161 10.49 0.92 0.83
CA ALA A 161 9.18 0.46 0.41
C ALA A 161 9.35 -0.74 -0.53
N LEU A 162 8.59 -1.80 -0.32
CA LEU A 162 8.58 -3.00 -1.16
C LEU A 162 7.44 -2.97 -2.18
N ASP A 163 7.15 -1.78 -2.69
CA ASP A 163 5.92 -1.41 -3.39
C ASP A 163 6.25 -0.65 -4.69
N SER A 164 6.88 -1.34 -5.63
CA SER A 164 7.24 -0.78 -6.93
C SER A 164 7.15 -1.86 -7.99
N ASP A 165 6.78 -1.45 -9.20
CA ASP A 165 6.88 -2.28 -10.38
C ASP A 165 8.35 -2.43 -10.85
N GLY A 166 8.53 -3.31 -11.83
CA GLY A 166 9.82 -3.61 -12.43
C GLY A 166 10.52 -4.85 -11.85
N ASP A 167 11.72 -5.10 -12.34
CA ASP A 167 12.50 -6.27 -11.95
C ASP A 167 13.14 -6.08 -10.56
N VAL A 168 13.14 -7.14 -9.75
CA VAL A 168 13.86 -7.18 -8.47
C VAL A 168 15.33 -6.82 -8.70
N GLY A 169 15.83 -5.86 -7.93
CA GLY A 169 17.17 -5.28 -8.06
C GLY A 169 17.18 -3.87 -8.63
N HIS A 170 16.06 -3.39 -9.19
CA HIS A 170 15.86 -1.99 -9.50
C HIS A 170 15.48 -1.20 -8.24
N ILE A 171 15.97 0.06 -8.13
CA ILE A 171 15.70 0.93 -6.97
C ILE A 171 15.18 2.27 -7.48
N VAL A 172 13.96 2.62 -7.08
CA VAL A 172 13.37 3.93 -7.36
C VAL A 172 13.89 4.93 -6.34
N THR A 173 14.73 5.88 -6.77
CA THR A 173 15.35 6.88 -5.89
C THR A 173 14.66 8.24 -5.89
N THR A 174 13.71 8.46 -6.80
CA THR A 174 13.02 9.75 -6.97
C THR A 174 11.58 9.56 -7.42
N ALA A 175 10.66 10.32 -6.83
CA ALA A 175 9.26 10.40 -7.24
C ALA A 175 8.83 11.89 -7.35
N PRO A 176 7.90 12.25 -8.27
CA PRO A 176 7.43 13.62 -8.43
C PRO A 176 6.42 14.02 -7.34
N ALA A 177 6.28 15.32 -7.09
CA ALA A 177 5.16 15.85 -6.31
C ALA A 177 3.89 15.96 -7.19
N GLN A 178 2.74 15.59 -6.65
CA GLN A 178 1.44 15.72 -7.33
C GLN A 178 0.63 16.90 -6.76
N ARG A 179 0.00 17.70 -7.64
CA ARG A 179 -0.97 18.74 -7.26
C ARG A 179 -2.22 18.64 -8.14
N LYS A 180 -3.39 18.56 -7.51
CA LYS A 180 -4.69 18.59 -8.20
C LYS A 180 -5.19 20.04 -8.29
N ILE A 181 -5.56 20.48 -9.50
CA ILE A 181 -6.14 21.81 -9.75
C ILE A 181 -7.58 21.62 -10.21
N PHE A 182 -8.52 22.16 -9.45
CA PHE A 182 -9.95 22.15 -9.80
C PHE A 182 -10.36 23.55 -10.24
N ALA A 183 -10.96 23.66 -11.43
CA ALA A 183 -11.42 24.93 -11.99
C ALA A 183 -12.90 24.84 -12.37
N THR A 184 -13.72 25.71 -11.78
CA THR A 184 -15.13 25.85 -12.14
C THR A 184 -15.30 27.03 -13.07
N ILE A 185 -15.74 26.77 -14.31
CA ILE A 185 -15.97 27.80 -15.32
C ILE A 185 -17.47 28.04 -15.47
N THR A 186 -17.92 29.25 -15.16
CA THR A 186 -19.33 29.64 -15.25
C THR A 186 -19.56 30.48 -16.50
N GLY A 187 -20.48 30.01 -17.34
CA GLY A 187 -20.96 30.74 -18.51
C GLY A 187 -22.26 31.50 -18.24
N LYS A 188 -22.93 31.90 -19.32
CA LYS A 188 -24.28 32.47 -19.32
C LYS A 188 -25.13 31.70 -20.32
N SER A 189 -26.26 31.14 -19.88
CA SER A 189 -27.15 30.38 -20.77
C SER A 189 -27.88 31.28 -21.75
N ALA A 190 -28.09 30.77 -22.97
CA ALA A 190 -28.97 31.37 -23.98
C ALA A 190 -29.45 30.27 -24.94
N HIS A 191 -30.55 30.52 -25.65
CA HIS A 191 -31.06 29.58 -26.64
C HIS A 191 -30.13 29.56 -27.86
N ALA A 192 -29.40 28.45 -28.05
CA ALA A 192 -28.32 28.35 -29.04
C ALA A 192 -28.77 28.62 -30.50
N GLY A 193 -29.98 28.20 -30.88
CA GLY A 193 -30.51 28.41 -32.24
C GLY A 193 -31.24 29.73 -32.46
N VAL A 194 -31.37 30.59 -31.45
CA VAL A 194 -32.18 31.82 -31.52
C VAL A 194 -31.34 33.05 -31.22
N GLN A 195 -30.65 33.07 -30.08
CA GLN A 195 -29.88 34.23 -29.61
C GLN A 195 -28.59 33.79 -28.88
N PRO A 196 -27.69 33.03 -29.52
CA PRO A 196 -26.44 32.57 -28.90
C PRO A 196 -25.57 33.73 -28.40
N GLU A 197 -25.65 34.91 -29.03
CA GLU A 197 -24.92 36.12 -28.64
C GLU A 197 -25.32 36.68 -27.27
N LYS A 198 -26.47 36.28 -26.73
CA LYS A 198 -26.89 36.65 -25.36
C LYS A 198 -26.26 35.75 -24.29
N GLY A 199 -25.66 34.64 -24.70
CA GLY A 199 -25.00 33.67 -23.83
C GLY A 199 -23.48 33.77 -23.85
N VAL A 200 -22.85 33.03 -22.95
CA VAL A 200 -21.41 32.80 -22.89
C VAL A 200 -21.21 31.32 -22.61
N SER A 201 -20.69 30.57 -23.58
CA SER A 201 -20.45 29.14 -23.43
C SER A 201 -19.26 28.89 -22.50
N ALA A 202 -19.49 28.25 -21.35
CA ALA A 202 -18.43 27.79 -20.45
C ALA A 202 -17.47 26.83 -21.17
N ILE A 203 -17.98 25.96 -22.05
CA ILE A 203 -17.19 25.03 -22.86
C ILE A 203 -16.27 25.78 -23.83
N SER A 204 -16.75 26.87 -24.43
CA SER A 204 -15.91 27.65 -25.36
C SER A 204 -14.82 28.44 -24.63
N ILE A 205 -15.04 28.80 -23.35
CA ILE A 205 -13.99 29.40 -22.51
C ILE A 205 -12.87 28.39 -22.26
N THR A 206 -13.20 27.13 -21.95
CA THR A 206 -12.20 26.09 -21.65
C THR A 206 -11.38 25.64 -22.86
N GLN A 207 -11.87 25.89 -24.07
CA GLN A 207 -11.11 25.62 -25.31
C GLN A 207 -9.99 26.62 -25.58
N ARG A 208 -9.97 27.76 -24.88
CA ARG A 208 -8.90 28.74 -25.08
C ARG A 208 -7.61 28.19 -24.50
N PRO A 209 -6.49 28.23 -25.25
CA PRO A 209 -5.22 27.79 -24.72
C PRO A 209 -4.86 28.60 -23.48
N LEU A 210 -4.38 27.92 -22.44
CA LEU A 210 -3.79 28.60 -21.29
C LEU A 210 -2.58 29.42 -21.78
N PRO A 211 -2.44 30.69 -21.35
CA PRO A 211 -1.27 31.47 -21.68
C PRO A 211 -0.01 30.73 -21.22
N LYS A 212 1.00 30.68 -22.10
CA LYS A 212 2.31 30.10 -21.81
C LYS A 212 3.08 30.96 -20.83
#